data_AF-A0A352WUY1-F1
#
_entry.id   AF-A0A352WUY1-F1
#
_cell.length_a   1.000
_cell.length_b   1.000
_cell.length_c   1.000
_cell.angle_alpha   90.00
_cell.angle_beta   90.00
_cell.angle_gamma   90.00
#
_symmetry.space_group_name_H-M   'P 1'
#
loop_
_entity.id
_entity.type
_entity.pdbx_description
1 polymer ?
#
loop_
_entity_poly.entity_id
_entity_poly.type
_entity_poly.pdbx_seq_one_letter_code
_entity_poly.pdbx_strand_id
1 'polypeptide(L)'
;MVYRIYVEKKSGPAHEIQGLLHDLRAIPGLESLESLRILNRYDVENISEELFARAIGTVFSEPQLDYVYTDLPAGKAMFAVEYLPV
;
A
#
# COMPACT_ATOMS: atom_id res chain seq x y z
N MET A 1 -1.41 8.39 20.62
CA MET A 1 -2.06 8.65 19.33
C MET A 1 -1.46 7.69 18.33
N VAL A 2 -2.27 7.09 17.46
CA VAL A 2 -1.80 6.23 16.38
C VAL A 2 -1.83 7.07 15.11
N TYR A 3 -0.68 7.22 14.46
CA TYR A 3 -0.62 7.81 13.14
C TYR A 3 -0.67 6.71 12.09
N ARG A 4 -1.42 6.95 11.01
CA ARG A 4 -1.60 5.98 9.94
C ARG A 4 -1.32 6.62 8.60
N ILE A 5 -0.58 5.90 7.77
CA ILE A 5 -0.36 6.24 6.36
C ILE A 5 -0.46 5.00 5.49
N TYR A 6 -0.74 5.25 4.22
CA TYR A 6 -0.74 4.25 3.15
C TYR A 6 0.26 4.67 2.10
N VAL A 7 1.14 3.75 1.72
CA VAL A 7 2.20 4.00 0.74
C VAL A 7 1.99 3.08 -0.45
N GLU A 8 1.90 3.68 -1.63
CA GLU A 8 1.74 2.98 -2.90
C GLU A 8 2.93 3.29 -3.80
N LYS A 9 3.52 2.29 -4.43
CA LYS A 9 4.56 2.50 -5.44
C LYS A 9 3.95 3.21 -6.65
N LYS A 10 4.53 4.33 -7.09
CA LYS A 10 4.17 4.97 -8.35
C LYS A 10 4.36 3.95 -9.47
N SER A 11 3.39 3.89 -10.38
CA SER A 11 3.34 2.91 -11.45
C SER A 11 4.46 3.11 -12.48
N GLY A 12 5.67 2.69 -12.13
CA GLY A 12 6.65 2.22 -13.10
C GLY A 12 6.27 0.81 -13.58
N PRO A 13 7.03 0.19 -14.50
CA PRO A 13 6.78 -1.19 -14.94
C PRO A 13 7.12 -2.17 -13.80
N ALA A 14 6.27 -2.22 -12.77
CA ALA A 14 6.36 -3.15 -11.67
C ALA A 14 5.88 -4.51 -12.18
N HIS A 15 6.81 -5.29 -12.71
CA HIS A 15 6.59 -6.67 -13.15
C HIS A 15 5.81 -7.49 -12.11
N GLU A 16 6.03 -7.21 -10.82
CA GLU A 16 5.33 -7.82 -9.68
C GLU A 16 3.80 -7.60 -9.71
N ILE A 17 3.34 -6.38 -10.00
CA ILE A 17 1.89 -6.08 -10.05
C ILE A 17 1.23 -6.79 -11.22
N GLN A 18 1.92 -6.84 -12.37
CA GLN A 18 1.41 -7.54 -13.55
C GLN A 18 1.40 -9.06 -13.36
N GLY A 19 2.44 -9.61 -12.72
CA GLY A 19 2.49 -11.03 -12.35
C GLY A 19 1.36 -11.39 -11.39
N LEU A 20 1.17 -10.61 -10.31
CA LEU A 20 0.08 -10.85 -9.37
C LEU A 20 -1.29 -10.71 -10.03
N LEU A 21 -1.49 -9.74 -10.92
CA LEU A 21 -2.75 -9.59 -11.66
C LEU A 21 -3.02 -10.80 -12.55
N HIS A 22 -1.99 -11.33 -13.20
CA HIS A 22 -2.08 -12.54 -14.01
C HIS A 22 -2.48 -13.75 -13.14
N ASP A 23 -1.80 -13.94 -12.02
CA ASP A 23 -2.07 -15.05 -11.10
C ASP A 23 -3.48 -14.97 -10.51
N LEU A 24 -3.94 -13.77 -10.13
CA LEU A 24 -5.30 -13.55 -9.62
C LEU A 24 -6.37 -13.85 -10.68
N ARG A 25 -6.13 -13.50 -11.94
CA ARG A 25 -7.06 -13.82 -13.05
C ARG A 25 -7.14 -15.32 -13.36
N ALA A 26 -6.18 -16.12 -12.91
CA ALA A 26 -6.23 -17.57 -13.06
C ALA A 26 -7.22 -18.24 -12.08
N ILE A 27 -7.68 -17.50 -11.06
CA ILE A 27 -8.67 -17.98 -10.09
C ILE A 27 -10.08 -17.88 -10.71
N PRO A 28 -10.89 -18.97 -10.69
CA PRO A 28 -12.26 -18.93 -11.18
C PRO A 28 -13.10 -17.83 -10.53
N GLY A 29 -13.69 -16.97 -11.35
CA GLY A 29 -14.51 -15.83 -10.91
C GLY A 29 -13.77 -14.49 -10.82
N LEU A 30 -12.44 -14.45 -11.04
CA LEU A 30 -11.63 -13.22 -11.05
C LEU A 30 -11.08 -12.85 -12.44
N GLU A 31 -11.53 -13.51 -13.50
CA GLU A 31 -11.02 -13.34 -14.87
C GLU A 31 -11.20 -11.91 -15.39
N SER A 32 -12.24 -11.22 -14.90
CA SER A 32 -12.57 -9.84 -15.28
C SER A 32 -11.82 -8.76 -14.49
N LEU A 33 -10.92 -9.13 -13.57
CA LEU A 33 -10.16 -8.16 -12.77
C LEU A 33 -9.25 -7.33 -13.66
N GLU A 34 -9.51 -6.03 -13.85
CA GLU A 34 -8.76 -5.20 -14.81
C GLU A 34 -7.44 -4.66 -14.26
N SER A 35 -7.41 -4.37 -12.96
CA SER A 35 -6.29 -3.72 -12.29
C SER A 35 -6.30 -4.07 -10.82
N LEU A 36 -5.13 -3.91 -10.20
CA LEU A 36 -4.96 -4.00 -8.76
C LEU A 36 -4.00 -2.90 -8.30
N ARG A 37 -4.13 -2.53 -7.03
CA ARG A 37 -3.26 -1.58 -6.35
C ARG A 37 -2.77 -2.24 -5.07
N ILE A 38 -1.49 -2.10 -4.77
CA ILE A 38 -0.90 -2.58 -3.52
C ILE A 38 -0.49 -1.37 -2.69
N LEU A 39 -1.00 -1.32 -1.47
CA LEU A 39 -0.71 -0.27 -0.53
C LEU A 39 -0.15 -0.88 0.76
N ASN A 40 1.00 -0.39 1.20
CA ASN A 40 1.54 -0.70 2.52
C ASN A 40 0.90 0.23 3.55
N ARG A 41 0.23 -0.33 4.56
CA ARG A 41 -0.30 0.43 5.70
C ARG A 41 0.74 0.45 6.81
N TYR A 42 1.12 1.64 7.27
CA TYR A 42 1.96 1.80 8.44
C TYR A 42 1.17 2.45 9.57
N ASP A 43 1.08 1.75 10.69
CA ASP A 43 0.53 2.26 11.94
C ASP A 43 1.70 2.56 12.88
N VAL A 44 1.82 3.82 13.31
CA VAL A 44 2.97 4.31 14.08
C VAL A 44 2.49 4.93 15.37
N GLU A 45 3.06 4.48 16.49
CA GLU A 45 2.71 4.90 17.83
C GLU A 45 3.92 5.43 18.59
N ASN A 46 3.69 6.13 19.70
CA ASN A 46 4.72 6.58 20.65
C ASN A 46 5.78 7.54 20.07
N ILE A 47 5.41 8.38 19.10
CA ILE A 47 6.27 9.45 18.56
C ILE A 47 5.53 10.80 18.49
N SER A 48 6.28 11.89 18.35
CA SER A 48 5.69 13.22 18.12
C SER A 48 5.19 13.37 16.68
N GLU A 49 4.25 14.29 16.47
CA GLU A 49 3.72 14.60 15.14
C GLU A 49 4.81 15.12 14.20
N GLU A 50 5.72 15.96 14.70
CA GLU A 50 6.82 16.51 13.90
C GLU A 50 7.79 15.43 13.45
N LEU A 51 8.08 14.45 14.32
CA LEU A 51 8.90 13.30 13.97
C LEU A 51 8.19 12.42 12.94
N PHE A 52 6.89 12.17 13.12
CA PHE A 52 6.09 11.40 12.16
C PHE A 52 6.11 12.06 10.77
N ALA A 53 5.85 13.37 10.69
CA ALA A 53 5.85 14.12 9.44
C ALA A 53 7.18 14.03 8.68
N ARG A 54 8.32 14.07 9.40
CA ARG A 54 9.65 13.88 8.81
C ARG A 54 9.91 12.44 8.38
N ALA A 55 9.42 11.47 9.14
CA ALA A 55 9.61 10.05 8.87
C ALA A 55 8.87 9.58 7.61
N ILE A 56 7.73 10.21 7.27
CA ILE A 56 6.96 9.89 6.05
C ILE A 56 7.87 9.86 4.82
N GLY A 57 8.63 10.93 4.56
CA GLY A 57 9.46 11.08 3.36
C GLY A 57 10.88 10.54 3.46
N THR A 58 11.26 9.93 4.60
CA THR A 58 12.64 9.47 4.85
C THR A 58 12.75 8.01 5.26
N VAL A 59 11.72 7.47 5.91
CA VAL A 59 11.67 6.09 6.42
C VAL A 59 10.58 5.29 5.72
N PHE A 60 9.37 5.84 5.62
CA PHE A 60 8.20 5.09 5.13
C PHE A 60 7.99 5.16 3.63
N SER A 61 8.60 6.12 2.94
CA SER A 61 8.46 6.28 1.50
C SER A 61 9.71 6.88 0.87
N GLU A 62 9.87 6.59 -0.42
CA GLU A 62 10.81 7.25 -1.30
C GLU A 62 10.01 8.27 -2.14
N PRO A 63 10.05 9.58 -1.84
CA PRO A 63 9.13 10.56 -2.44
C PRO A 63 9.12 10.60 -3.97
N GLN A 64 10.25 10.29 -4.60
CA GLN A 64 10.34 10.15 -6.05
C GLN A 64 9.57 8.95 -6.60
N LEU A 65 9.51 7.83 -5.88
CA LEU A 65 8.98 6.54 -6.33
C LEU A 65 7.63 6.16 -5.72
N ASP A 66 7.18 6.83 -4.66
CA ASP A 66 6.00 6.44 -3.90
C ASP A 66 4.95 7.57 -3.81
N TYR A 67 3.69 7.18 -3.79
CA TYR A 67 2.57 8.01 -3.32
C TYR A 67 2.31 7.71 -1.85
N VAL A 68 2.08 8.75 -1.06
CA VAL A 68 1.69 8.64 0.34
C VAL A 68 0.30 9.22 0.54
N TYR A 69 -0.54 8.49 1.26
CA TYR A 69 -1.89 8.90 1.61
C TYR A 69 -2.08 8.85 3.12
N THR A 70 -2.71 9.87 3.71
CA THR A 70 -3.14 9.88 5.12
C THR A 70 -4.43 9.09 5.34
N ASP A 71 -5.21 8.91 4.27
CA ASP A 71 -6.47 8.21 4.25
C ASP A 71 -6.44 7.10 3.20
N LEU A 72 -7.17 6.02 3.43
CA LEU A 72 -7.20 4.90 2.49
C LEU A 72 -7.86 5.36 1.18
N PRO A 73 -7.17 5.26 0.03
CA PRO A 73 -7.78 5.59 -1.26
C PRO A 73 -8.95 4.67 -1.58
N ALA A 74 -9.98 5.22 -2.22
CA ALA A 74 -11.15 4.45 -2.61
C ALA A 74 -10.80 3.33 -3.61
N GLY A 75 -11.47 2.18 -3.47
CA GLY A 75 -11.38 1.03 -4.36
C GLY A 75 -12.70 0.26 -4.41
N LYS A 76 -12.94 -0.49 -5.50
CA LYS A 76 -14.18 -1.29 -5.67
C LYS A 76 -14.29 -2.41 -4.65
N ALA A 77 -13.19 -3.11 -4.40
CA ALA A 77 -13.05 -4.15 -3.40
C ALA A 77 -11.67 -4.02 -2.77
N MET A 78 -11.58 -4.17 -1.45
CA MET A 78 -10.35 -4.00 -0.68
C MET A 78 -10.28 -5.06 0.40
N PHE A 79 -9.09 -5.62 0.60
CA PHE A 79 -8.78 -6.51 1.71
C PHE A 79 -7.37 -6.21 2.19
N ALA A 80 -7.10 -6.51 3.46
CA ALA A 80 -5.79 -6.34 4.05
C ALA A 80 -5.19 -7.71 4.34
N VAL A 81 -3.87 -7.81 4.21
CA VAL A 81 -3.08 -8.96 4.65
C VAL A 81 -2.07 -8.47 5.66
N GLU A 82 -1.89 -9.22 6.74
CA GLU A 82 -0.89 -8.96 7.76
C GLU A 82 -0.26 -10.29 8.19
N TYR A 83 0.96 -10.22 8.72
CA TYR A 83 1.58 -11.38 9.35
C TYR A 83 0.76 -11.76 10.58
N LEU A 84 0.61 -13.07 10.79
CA LEU A 84 -0.01 -13.56 12.02
C LEU A 84 0.85 -13.13 13.22
N PRO A 85 0.22 -12.64 14.31
CA PRO A 85 0.96 -12.36 15.53
C PRO A 85 1.61 -13.66 16.02
N VAL A 86 2.89 -13.56 16.36
CA VAL A 86 3.69 -14.68 16.88
C VAL A 86 3.31 -14.98 18.33
#